data_AF-A0A7J4MLT4-F1
#
_entry.id   AF-A0A7J4MLT4-F1
#
_cell.length_a   1.000
_cell.length_b   1.000
_cell.length_c   1.000
_cell.angle_alpha   90.00
_cell.angle_beta   90.00
_cell.angle_gamma   90.00
#
_symmetry.space_group_name_H-M   'P 1'
#
loop_
_entity.id
_entity.type
_entity.pdbx_description
1 polymer ?
#
loop_
_entity_poly.entity_id
_entity_poly.type
_entity_poly.pdbx_seq_one_letter_code
_entity_poly.pdbx_strand_id
1 'polypeptide(L)'
;MSAFTTSAILLVSLLLFTHYMQKGFGGMSKPLRQFGMFLLTKAAGPATDLFQDREGCGAKTWMQTGVFWLILAAITGFLSAWHNYDPAALDSLSNIGWSYDDGSALAYFNEVAMTTAIFAILIGGSLVAHTRTTGSKLASEANASMIAMAWTAQVLVGLTLCVLDHWDFLTYGVKEAALYGLVSGLLVLSLLVNSLITMGGRGESPISVPSWFLILALFTLLFSRFAGALGQTLDWTGTVWVADIMASGWVPLALMFGVGYHVLSHVTGQPIWSGSLTKASMFLLFITIPPFFLTESSHA
;
A
#
# COMPACT_ATOMS: atom_id res chain seq x y z
N MET A 1 24.87 1.77 1.29
CA MET A 1 24.56 3.10 0.75
C MET A 1 23.96 3.95 1.87
N SER A 2 24.30 5.23 1.95
CA SER A 2 23.83 6.09 3.04
C SER A 2 22.36 6.46 2.87
N ALA A 3 21.70 6.79 3.98
CA ALA A 3 20.34 7.32 3.97
C ALA A 3 20.25 8.60 3.12
N PHE A 4 21.24 9.50 3.23
CA PHE A 4 21.27 10.76 2.47
C PHE A 4 21.27 10.53 0.96
N THR A 5 22.11 9.61 0.45
CA THR A 5 22.14 9.31 -0.99
C THR A 5 20.81 8.69 -1.44
N THR A 6 20.21 7.83 -0.61
CA THR A 6 18.92 7.18 -0.95
C THR A 6 17.81 8.22 -1.03
N SER A 7 17.73 9.12 -0.05
CA SER A 7 16.78 10.22 -0.03
C SER A 7 16.99 11.18 -1.21
N ALA A 8 18.23 11.47 -1.59
CA ALA A 8 18.50 12.31 -2.76
C ALA A 8 17.99 11.67 -4.06
N ILE A 9 18.25 10.37 -4.27
CA ILE A 9 17.72 9.64 -5.43
C ILE A 9 16.20 9.63 -5.43
N LEU A 10 15.58 9.40 -4.27
CA LEU A 10 14.14 9.41 -4.11
C LEU A 10 13.52 10.76 -4.46
N LEU A 11 14.08 11.86 -3.95
CA LEU A 11 13.60 13.21 -4.24
C LEU A 11 13.70 13.53 -5.74
N VAL A 12 14.84 13.21 -6.36
CA VAL A 12 15.01 13.38 -7.81
C VAL A 12 13.98 12.53 -8.56
N SER A 13 13.76 11.29 -8.13
CA SER A 13 12.79 10.37 -8.75
C SER A 13 11.36 10.91 -8.64
N LEU A 14 10.96 11.44 -7.48
CA LEU A 14 9.65 12.07 -7.26
C LEU A 14 9.49 13.33 -8.13
N LEU A 15 10.51 14.18 -8.21
CA LEU A 15 10.48 15.38 -9.04
C LEU A 15 10.37 15.05 -10.53
N LEU A 16 11.13 14.07 -11.01
CA LEU A 16 11.02 13.60 -12.39
C LEU A 16 9.65 12.96 -12.64
N PHE A 17 9.19 12.10 -11.74
CA PHE A 17 7.91 11.42 -11.88
C PHE A 17 6.73 12.41 -11.92
N THR A 18 6.69 13.38 -11.01
CA THR A 18 5.68 14.46 -11.00
C THR A 18 5.73 15.30 -12.29
N HIS A 19 6.92 15.58 -12.82
CA HIS A 19 7.10 16.29 -14.08
C HIS A 19 6.49 15.52 -15.26
N TYR A 20 6.82 14.23 -15.39
CA TYR A 20 6.30 13.39 -16.47
C TYR A 20 4.81 13.10 -16.33
N MET A 21 4.27 13.08 -15.11
CA MET A 21 2.83 12.90 -14.89
C MET A 21 2.01 14.10 -15.38
N GLN A 22 2.57 15.31 -15.32
CA GLN A 22 1.91 16.51 -15.85
C GLN A 22 2.07 16.66 -17.37
N LYS A 23 3.30 16.45 -17.89
CA LYS A 23 3.61 16.69 -19.30
C LYS A 23 3.36 15.50 -20.21
N GLY A 24 3.23 14.30 -19.65
CA GLY A 24 3.25 13.05 -20.41
C GLY A 24 4.61 12.74 -21.03
N PHE A 25 4.70 11.59 -21.70
CA PHE A 25 5.92 11.14 -22.39
C PHE A 25 5.93 11.53 -23.87
N GLY A 26 5.40 12.72 -24.20
CA GLY A 26 5.27 13.19 -25.58
C GLY A 26 4.65 12.11 -26.49
N GLY A 27 5.33 11.80 -27.59
CA GLY A 27 4.91 10.79 -28.58
C GLY A 27 4.83 9.34 -28.06
N MET A 28 5.46 9.01 -26.93
CA MET A 28 5.44 7.65 -26.36
C MET A 28 4.21 7.37 -25.49
N SER A 29 3.40 8.39 -25.17
CA SER A 29 2.25 8.23 -24.27
C SER A 29 1.23 7.20 -24.77
N LYS A 30 0.98 7.15 -26.09
CA LYS A 30 0.05 6.18 -26.70
C LYS A 30 0.62 4.74 -26.66
N PRO A 31 1.84 4.46 -27.14
CA PRO A 31 2.46 3.15 -26.99
C PRO A 31 2.54 2.65 -25.54
N LEU A 32 2.95 3.51 -24.59
CA LEU A 32 3.06 3.15 -23.18
C LEU A 32 1.70 2.79 -22.58
N ARG A 33 0.65 3.54 -22.94
CA ARG A 33 -0.73 3.23 -22.54
C ARG A 33 -1.17 1.87 -23.08
N GLN A 34 -0.90 1.58 -24.36
CA GLN A 34 -1.26 0.30 -24.98
C GLN A 34 -0.50 -0.87 -24.32
N PHE A 35 0.80 -0.70 -24.08
CA PHE A 35 1.61 -1.68 -23.38
C PHE A 35 1.12 -1.92 -21.95
N GLY A 36 0.82 -0.86 -21.20
CA GLY A 36 0.26 -0.98 -19.86
C GLY A 36 -1.11 -1.66 -19.87
N MET A 37 -2.00 -1.32 -20.80
CA MET A 37 -3.28 -2.02 -20.97
C MET A 37 -3.11 -3.51 -21.28
N PHE A 38 -2.12 -3.86 -22.11
CA PHE A 38 -1.76 -5.25 -22.37
C PHE A 38 -1.29 -5.96 -21.08
N LEU A 39 -0.43 -5.33 -20.28
CA LEU A 39 0.01 -5.91 -19.02
C LEU A 39 -1.16 -6.12 -18.04
N LEU A 40 -2.07 -5.15 -17.94
CA LEU A 40 -3.19 -5.22 -17.00
C LEU A 40 -4.23 -6.28 -17.37
N THR A 41 -4.47 -6.51 -18.66
CA THR A 41 -5.57 -7.35 -19.15
C THR A 41 -5.14 -8.68 -19.74
N LYS A 42 -3.97 -8.73 -20.39
CA LYS A 42 -3.50 -9.93 -21.09
C LYS A 42 -2.37 -10.64 -20.34
N ALA A 43 -1.43 -9.90 -19.76
CA ALA A 43 -0.30 -10.53 -19.06
C ALA A 43 -0.70 -11.21 -17.75
N ALA A 44 -1.80 -10.76 -17.11
CA ALA A 44 -2.37 -11.42 -15.94
C ALA A 44 -3.02 -12.78 -16.26
N GLY A 45 -3.21 -13.11 -17.54
CA GLY A 45 -3.70 -14.40 -18.00
C GLY A 45 -5.13 -14.72 -17.56
N PRO A 46 -5.48 -16.01 -17.41
CA PRO A 46 -6.85 -16.45 -17.06
C PRO A 46 -7.33 -15.94 -15.69
N ALA A 47 -6.42 -15.51 -14.81
CA ALA A 47 -6.78 -15.05 -13.47
C ALA A 47 -7.59 -13.75 -13.49
N THR A 48 -7.32 -12.82 -14.42
CA THR A 48 -8.11 -11.58 -14.54
C THR A 48 -9.53 -11.82 -15.01
N ASP A 49 -9.77 -12.88 -15.79
CA ASP A 49 -11.10 -13.22 -16.31
C ASP A 49 -12.04 -13.75 -15.20
N LEU A 50 -11.50 -14.11 -14.03
CA LEU A 50 -12.28 -14.48 -12.85
C LEU A 50 -12.92 -13.26 -12.16
N PHE A 51 -12.49 -12.04 -12.49
CA PHE A 51 -12.93 -10.81 -11.85
C PHE A 51 -13.79 -9.94 -12.79
N GLN A 52 -14.76 -9.25 -12.20
CA GLN A 52 -15.68 -8.40 -12.97
C GLN A 52 -15.02 -7.07 -13.35
N ASP A 53 -15.02 -6.73 -14.65
CA ASP A 53 -14.54 -5.43 -15.14
C ASP A 53 -15.61 -4.31 -15.09
N ARG A 54 -16.57 -4.42 -14.17
CA ARG A 54 -17.62 -3.43 -13.96
C ARG A 54 -17.09 -2.27 -13.13
N GLU A 55 -17.50 -1.05 -13.47
CA GLU A 55 -17.11 0.18 -12.78
C GLU A 55 -17.29 0.06 -11.25
N GLY A 56 -16.24 0.45 -10.53
CA GLY A 56 -16.19 0.45 -9.07
C GLY A 56 -15.96 -0.91 -8.42
N CYS A 57 -15.90 -2.02 -9.18
CA CYS A 57 -15.61 -3.35 -8.62
C CYS A 57 -14.21 -3.41 -7.98
N GLY A 58 -13.19 -2.83 -8.61
CA GLY A 58 -11.82 -2.83 -8.10
C GLY A 58 -11.73 -2.17 -6.73
N ALA A 59 -12.21 -0.93 -6.63
CA ALA A 59 -12.24 -0.19 -5.38
C ALA A 59 -13.05 -0.89 -4.28
N LYS A 60 -14.21 -1.46 -4.64
CA LYS A 60 -15.05 -2.22 -3.72
C LYS A 60 -14.34 -3.47 -3.18
N THR A 61 -13.65 -4.23 -4.02
CA THR A 61 -12.90 -5.41 -3.57
C THR A 61 -11.83 -5.03 -2.56
N TRP A 62 -11.05 -3.97 -2.81
CA TRP A 62 -10.05 -3.46 -1.86
C TRP A 62 -10.65 -3.11 -0.50
N MET A 63 -11.78 -2.39 -0.48
CA MET A 63 -12.48 -2.08 0.77
C MET A 63 -12.99 -3.33 1.48
N GLN A 64 -13.56 -4.29 0.74
CA GLN A 64 -14.08 -5.54 1.31
C GLN A 64 -12.98 -6.40 1.93
N THR A 65 -11.84 -6.55 1.25
CA THR A 65 -10.67 -7.25 1.81
C THR A 65 -10.14 -6.52 3.02
N GLY A 66 -10.14 -5.18 3.02
CA GLY A 66 -9.72 -4.40 4.17
C GLY A 66 -10.65 -4.55 5.38
N VAL A 67 -11.96 -4.57 5.18
CA VAL A 67 -12.94 -4.86 6.25
C VAL A 67 -12.77 -6.27 6.80
N PHE A 68 -12.50 -7.26 5.94
CA PHE A 68 -12.17 -8.62 6.38
C PHE A 68 -10.98 -8.64 7.34
N TRP A 69 -9.87 -7.99 6.98
CA TRP A 69 -8.70 -7.87 7.84
C TRP A 69 -8.97 -7.06 9.11
N LEU A 70 -9.82 -6.03 9.03
CA LEU A 70 -10.20 -5.22 10.17
C LEU A 70 -10.93 -6.05 11.23
N ILE A 71 -11.81 -6.97 10.80
CA ILE A 71 -12.49 -7.90 11.71
C ILE A 71 -11.48 -8.80 12.41
N LEU A 72 -10.51 -9.35 11.69
CA LEU A 72 -9.44 -10.17 12.29
C LEU A 72 -8.58 -9.38 13.28
N ALA A 73 -8.23 -8.13 12.95
CA ALA A 73 -7.51 -7.22 13.84
C ALA A 73 -8.34 -6.87 15.09
N ALA A 74 -9.65 -6.66 14.95
CA ALA A 74 -10.54 -6.41 16.08
C ALA A 74 -10.64 -7.62 17.02
N ILE A 75 -10.78 -8.83 16.48
CA ILE A 75 -10.82 -10.07 17.27
C ILE A 75 -9.51 -10.25 18.03
N THR A 76 -8.37 -10.13 17.37
CA THR A 76 -7.06 -10.33 18.02
C THR A 76 -6.71 -9.22 19.01
N GLY A 77 -7.13 -7.98 18.75
CA GLY A 77 -6.99 -6.88 19.69
C GLY A 77 -7.83 -7.10 20.94
N PHE A 78 -9.05 -7.64 20.77
CA PHE A 78 -9.88 -8.07 21.89
C PHE A 78 -9.23 -9.23 22.66
N LEU A 79 -8.70 -10.25 22.01
CA LEU A 79 -8.03 -11.38 22.68
C LEU A 79 -6.82 -10.90 23.51
N SER A 80 -6.02 -9.98 22.97
CA SER A 80 -4.91 -9.37 23.70
C SER A 80 -5.39 -8.58 24.92
N ALA A 81 -6.42 -7.74 24.76
CA ALA A 81 -7.00 -6.99 25.87
C ALA A 81 -7.63 -7.89 26.94
N TRP A 82 -8.26 -9.00 26.53
CA TRP A 82 -8.88 -9.96 27.44
C TRP A 82 -7.81 -10.72 28.24
N HIS A 83 -6.75 -11.19 27.59
CA HIS A 83 -5.65 -11.86 28.29
C HIS A 83 -4.92 -10.92 29.28
N ASN A 84 -4.75 -9.64 28.91
CA ASN A 84 -4.21 -8.63 29.82
C ASN A 84 -5.10 -8.36 31.04
N TYR A 85 -6.42 -8.56 30.90
CA TYR A 85 -7.37 -8.42 32.00
C TYR A 85 -7.42 -9.68 32.89
N ASP A 86 -7.40 -10.86 32.27
CA ASP A 86 -7.41 -12.16 32.94
C ASP A 86 -6.39 -13.12 32.28
N PRO A 87 -5.26 -13.41 32.95
CA PRO A 87 -4.23 -14.30 32.42
C PRO A 87 -4.71 -15.71 32.09
N ALA A 88 -5.79 -16.20 32.72
CA ALA A 88 -6.33 -17.53 32.44
C ALA A 88 -7.35 -17.54 31.29
N ALA A 89 -7.70 -16.39 30.72
CA ALA A 89 -8.77 -16.24 29.74
C ALA A 89 -8.62 -17.13 28.49
N LEU A 90 -7.37 -17.40 28.09
CA LEU A 90 -7.05 -18.13 26.87
C LEU A 90 -6.60 -19.58 27.11
N ASP A 91 -6.59 -20.04 28.36
CA ASP A 91 -6.14 -21.40 28.72
C ASP A 91 -7.01 -22.48 28.07
N SER A 92 -8.27 -22.17 27.76
CA SER A 92 -9.17 -23.08 27.05
C SER A 92 -8.69 -23.45 25.64
N LEU A 93 -7.83 -22.62 25.02
CA LEU A 93 -7.22 -22.90 23.71
C LEU A 93 -6.11 -23.96 23.77
N SER A 94 -5.64 -24.32 24.97
CA SER A 94 -4.71 -25.45 25.15
C SER A 94 -5.28 -26.79 24.64
N ASN A 95 -6.62 -26.93 24.62
CA ASN A 95 -7.29 -28.11 24.08
C ASN A 95 -7.10 -28.30 22.56
N ILE A 96 -6.77 -27.23 21.83
CA ILE A 96 -6.42 -27.30 20.39
C ILE A 96 -4.91 -27.20 20.16
N GLY A 97 -4.11 -27.37 21.23
CA GLY A 97 -2.65 -27.34 21.17
C GLY A 97 -2.04 -25.93 21.11
N TRP A 98 -2.83 -24.88 21.40
CA TRP A 98 -2.34 -23.51 21.42
C TRP A 98 -2.14 -23.03 22.86
N SER A 99 -0.97 -22.51 23.18
CA SER A 99 -0.67 -21.89 24.47
C SER A 99 -0.27 -20.43 24.27
N TYR A 100 -0.71 -19.56 25.17
CA TYR A 100 -0.24 -18.18 25.21
C TYR A 100 1.22 -18.19 25.68
N ASP A 101 2.12 -17.69 24.84
CA ASP A 101 3.55 -17.52 25.17
C ASP A 101 3.80 -16.12 25.75
N ASP A 102 4.65 -15.30 25.12
CA ASP A 102 4.92 -13.90 25.49
C ASP A 102 3.95 -12.90 24.85
N GLY A 103 3.00 -13.39 24.03
CA GLY A 103 2.06 -12.57 23.27
C GLY A 103 2.65 -11.93 22.00
N SER A 104 3.93 -12.15 21.69
CA SER A 104 4.60 -11.57 20.51
C SER A 104 3.93 -11.98 19.20
N ALA A 105 3.55 -13.26 19.07
CA ALA A 105 2.87 -13.77 17.89
C ALA A 105 1.48 -13.15 17.69
N LEU A 106 0.73 -12.96 18.79
CA LEU A 106 -0.59 -12.33 18.75
C LEU A 106 -0.47 -10.84 18.40
N ALA A 107 0.51 -10.14 18.99
CA ALA A 107 0.79 -8.74 18.71
C ALA A 107 1.22 -8.54 17.24
N TYR A 108 2.14 -9.36 16.75
CA TYR A 108 2.61 -9.32 15.36
C TYR A 108 1.47 -9.59 14.37
N PHE A 109 0.65 -10.63 14.62
CA PHE A 109 -0.53 -10.89 13.78
C PHE A 109 -1.49 -9.69 13.79
N ASN A 110 -1.74 -9.09 14.96
CA ASN A 110 -2.62 -7.93 15.06
C ASN A 110 -2.08 -6.74 14.25
N GLU A 111 -0.78 -6.46 14.34
CA GLU A 111 -0.11 -5.41 13.58
C GLU A 111 -0.25 -5.64 12.08
N VAL A 112 0.05 -6.86 11.59
CA VAL A 112 -0.09 -7.23 10.17
C VAL A 112 -1.55 -7.11 9.72
N ALA A 113 -2.50 -7.59 10.53
CA ALA A 113 -3.93 -7.51 10.21
C ALA A 113 -4.42 -6.06 10.16
N MET A 114 -4.05 -5.23 11.14
CA MET A 114 -4.45 -3.83 11.23
C MET A 114 -3.85 -3.00 10.09
N THR A 115 -2.54 -3.12 9.86
CA THR A 115 -1.85 -2.39 8.78
C THR A 115 -2.40 -2.79 7.41
N THR A 116 -2.65 -4.08 7.18
CA THR A 116 -3.28 -4.57 5.95
C THR A 116 -4.70 -4.05 5.79
N ALA A 117 -5.50 -4.05 6.86
CA ALA A 117 -6.87 -3.54 6.86
C ALA A 117 -6.92 -2.06 6.47
N ILE A 118 -6.14 -1.23 7.18
CA ILE A 118 -6.08 0.21 6.95
C ILE A 118 -5.58 0.50 5.54
N PHE A 119 -4.48 -0.14 5.12
CA PHE A 119 -3.94 0.03 3.78
C PHE A 119 -4.96 -0.31 2.70
N ALA A 120 -5.64 -1.45 2.82
CA ALA A 120 -6.60 -1.90 1.81
C ALA A 120 -7.84 -0.99 1.72
N ILE A 121 -8.37 -0.54 2.87
CA ILE A 121 -9.49 0.42 2.91
C ILE A 121 -9.08 1.74 2.27
N LEU A 122 -7.89 2.25 2.62
CA LEU A 122 -7.39 3.53 2.11
C LEU A 122 -7.09 3.48 0.61
N ILE A 123 -6.52 2.38 0.10
CA ILE A 123 -6.36 2.16 -1.34
C ILE A 123 -7.73 2.16 -2.02
N GLY A 124 -8.69 1.37 -1.52
CA GLY A 124 -10.05 1.33 -2.07
C GLY A 124 -10.71 2.70 -2.11
N GLY A 125 -10.66 3.46 -1.02
CA GLY A 125 -11.20 4.83 -0.94
C GLY A 125 -10.52 5.79 -1.91
N SER A 126 -9.20 5.68 -2.02
CA SER A 126 -8.41 6.51 -2.95
C SER A 126 -8.73 6.18 -4.41
N LEU A 127 -8.99 4.92 -4.75
CA LEU A 127 -9.41 4.50 -6.10
C LEU A 127 -10.81 5.05 -6.45
N VAL A 128 -11.75 5.08 -5.48
CA VAL A 128 -13.04 5.75 -5.66
C VAL A 128 -12.83 7.23 -5.95
N ALA A 129 -12.03 7.92 -5.14
CA ALA A 129 -11.72 9.33 -5.34
C ALA A 129 -11.07 9.59 -6.71
N HIS A 130 -10.15 8.71 -7.11
CA HIS A 130 -9.40 8.83 -8.35
C HIS A 130 -10.30 8.70 -9.59
N THR A 131 -11.14 7.66 -9.65
CA THR A 131 -12.09 7.46 -10.77
C THR A 131 -13.11 8.59 -10.86
N ARG A 132 -13.66 9.04 -9.72
CA ARG A 132 -14.61 10.16 -9.67
C ARG A 132 -14.00 11.48 -10.15
N THR A 133 -12.78 11.78 -9.74
CA THR A 133 -12.13 13.04 -10.12
C THR A 133 -11.52 13.03 -11.52
N THR A 134 -11.27 11.85 -12.10
CA THR A 134 -10.86 11.72 -13.51
C THR A 134 -12.05 11.62 -14.47
N GLY A 135 -13.26 11.40 -13.96
CA GLY A 135 -14.45 11.22 -14.78
C GLY A 135 -14.45 9.90 -15.57
N SER A 136 -13.70 8.90 -15.11
CA SER A 136 -13.53 7.62 -15.82
C SER A 136 -13.46 6.44 -14.85
N LYS A 137 -13.93 5.26 -15.29
CA LYS A 137 -13.69 4.00 -14.57
C LYS A 137 -12.20 3.66 -14.53
N LEU A 138 -11.77 2.76 -13.63
CA LEU A 138 -10.40 2.28 -13.66
C LEU A 138 -10.07 1.68 -15.03
N ALA A 139 -8.81 1.83 -15.46
CA ALA A 139 -8.33 1.28 -16.72
C ALA A 139 -8.58 -0.23 -16.83
N SER A 140 -8.45 -0.95 -15.71
CA SER A 140 -9.00 -2.29 -15.54
C SER A 140 -9.51 -2.49 -14.11
N GLU A 141 -10.82 -2.61 -13.95
CA GLU A 141 -11.46 -2.91 -12.66
C GLU A 141 -11.16 -4.35 -12.25
N ALA A 142 -11.17 -5.28 -13.21
CA ALA A 142 -10.83 -6.68 -12.98
C ALA A 142 -9.40 -6.86 -12.45
N ASN A 143 -8.42 -6.16 -13.05
CA ASN A 143 -7.05 -6.17 -12.54
C ASN A 143 -6.98 -5.62 -11.11
N ALA A 144 -7.64 -4.48 -10.83
CA ALA A 144 -7.63 -3.90 -9.50
C ALA A 144 -8.22 -4.84 -8.43
N SER A 145 -9.32 -5.55 -8.74
CA SER A 145 -9.89 -6.59 -7.88
C SER A 145 -8.96 -7.79 -7.69
N MET A 146 -8.33 -8.26 -8.77
CA MET A 146 -7.35 -9.34 -8.71
C MET A 146 -6.18 -8.98 -7.80
N ILE A 147 -5.64 -7.76 -7.92
CA ILE A 147 -4.51 -7.33 -7.08
C ILE A 147 -4.92 -7.21 -5.60
N ALA A 148 -6.17 -6.81 -5.29
CA ALA A 148 -6.66 -6.85 -3.90
C ALA A 148 -6.65 -8.28 -3.32
N MET A 149 -7.07 -9.27 -4.12
CA MET A 149 -7.02 -10.68 -3.72
C MET A 149 -5.59 -11.20 -3.63
N ALA A 150 -4.72 -10.86 -4.58
CA ALA A 150 -3.31 -11.22 -4.55
C ALA A 150 -2.60 -10.59 -3.34
N TRP A 151 -2.97 -9.35 -2.97
CA TRP A 151 -2.48 -8.70 -1.77
C TRP A 151 -2.94 -9.40 -0.50
N THR A 152 -4.20 -9.85 -0.45
CA THR A 152 -4.69 -10.66 0.67
C THR A 152 -3.97 -12.00 0.75
N ALA A 153 -3.78 -12.68 -0.39
CA ALA A 153 -3.09 -13.94 -0.48
C ALA A 153 -1.62 -13.83 -0.08
N GLN A 154 -0.89 -12.80 -0.53
CA GLN A 154 0.51 -12.62 -0.13
C GLN A 154 0.62 -12.40 1.39
N VAL A 155 -0.30 -11.65 2.01
CA VAL A 155 -0.25 -11.43 3.47
C VAL A 155 -0.45 -12.75 4.22
N LEU A 156 -1.39 -13.59 3.77
CA LEU A 156 -1.57 -14.94 4.31
C LEU A 156 -0.33 -15.82 4.10
N VAL A 157 0.28 -15.76 2.92
CA VAL A 157 1.55 -16.46 2.64
C VAL A 157 2.65 -15.96 3.57
N GLY A 158 2.80 -14.66 3.77
CA GLY A 158 3.79 -14.08 4.68
C GLY A 158 3.62 -14.58 6.11
N LEU A 159 2.40 -14.55 6.64
CA LEU A 159 2.08 -15.11 7.96
C LEU A 159 2.38 -16.61 8.04
N THR A 160 2.05 -17.36 6.98
CA THR A 160 2.33 -18.81 6.92
C THR A 160 3.83 -19.09 6.87
N LEU A 161 4.62 -18.30 6.13
CA LEU A 161 6.07 -18.43 6.08
C LEU A 161 6.70 -18.21 7.46
N CYS A 162 6.22 -17.23 8.23
CA CYS A 162 6.67 -17.02 9.62
C CYS A 162 6.37 -18.23 10.51
N VAL A 163 5.19 -18.85 10.38
CA VAL A 163 4.82 -20.05 11.15
C VAL A 163 5.69 -21.26 10.76
N LEU A 164 5.92 -21.45 9.46
CA LEU A 164 6.74 -22.56 8.96
C LEU A 164 8.23 -22.41 9.33
N ASP A 165 8.73 -21.18 9.40
CA ASP A 165 10.06 -20.86 9.92
C ASP A 165 10.17 -21.17 11.41
N HIS A 166 9.17 -20.77 12.21
CA HIS A 166 9.12 -21.08 13.65
C HIS A 166 9.12 -22.59 13.95
N TRP A 167 8.53 -23.41 13.07
CA TRP A 167 8.52 -24.87 13.20
C TRP A 167 9.68 -25.58 12.50
N ASP A 168 10.71 -24.84 12.08
CA ASP A 168 11.89 -25.36 11.39
C ASP A 168 11.58 -26.17 10.11
N PHE A 169 10.42 -25.95 9.48
CA PHE A 169 10.06 -26.60 8.21
C PHE A 169 10.75 -25.94 7.00
N LEU A 170 11.06 -24.65 7.10
CA LEU A 170 11.80 -23.87 6.10
C LEU A 170 12.59 -22.76 6.81
N THR A 171 13.46 -22.06 6.07
CA THR A 171 14.13 -20.86 6.57
C THR A 171 13.57 -19.62 5.87
N TYR A 172 13.00 -18.69 6.63
CA TYR A 172 12.52 -17.39 6.16
C TYR A 172 13.48 -16.29 6.59
N GLY A 173 14.54 -16.10 5.82
CA GLY A 173 15.58 -15.12 6.11
C GLY A 173 15.45 -13.82 5.33
N VAL A 174 16.54 -13.05 5.34
CA VAL A 174 16.64 -11.74 4.71
C VAL A 174 16.38 -11.80 3.19
N LYS A 175 16.82 -12.88 2.52
CA LYS A 175 16.66 -13.03 1.06
C LYS A 175 15.22 -13.32 0.69
N GLU A 176 14.56 -14.17 1.46
CA GLU A 176 13.16 -14.55 1.29
C GLU A 176 12.25 -13.34 1.57
N ALA A 177 12.56 -12.55 2.61
CA ALA A 177 11.87 -11.29 2.91
C ALA A 177 12.06 -10.24 1.80
N ALA A 178 13.26 -10.15 1.21
CA ALA A 178 13.52 -9.27 0.07
C ALA A 178 12.71 -9.70 -1.17
N LEU A 179 12.64 -11.00 -1.46
CA LEU A 179 11.80 -11.55 -2.55
C LEU A 179 10.31 -11.27 -2.31
N TYR A 180 9.83 -11.48 -1.09
CA TYR A 180 8.47 -11.13 -0.68
C TYR A 180 8.18 -9.65 -0.94
N GLY A 181 9.09 -8.76 -0.54
CA GLY A 181 9.00 -7.33 -0.79
C GLY A 181 8.95 -6.99 -2.29
N LEU A 182 9.74 -7.66 -3.13
CA LEU A 182 9.70 -7.47 -4.60
C LEU A 182 8.37 -7.92 -5.19
N VAL A 183 7.79 -9.04 -4.74
CA VAL A 183 6.45 -9.48 -5.15
C VAL A 183 5.42 -8.40 -4.80
N SER A 184 5.44 -7.86 -3.58
CA SER A 184 4.58 -6.73 -3.20
C SER A 184 4.81 -5.52 -4.11
N GLY A 185 6.06 -5.21 -4.46
CA GLY A 185 6.41 -4.14 -5.39
C GLY A 185 5.78 -4.31 -6.77
N LEU A 186 5.78 -5.53 -7.32
CA LEU A 186 5.15 -5.82 -8.61
C LEU A 186 3.63 -5.69 -8.57
N LEU A 187 2.99 -6.08 -7.46
CA LEU A 187 1.55 -5.85 -7.26
C LEU A 187 1.22 -4.36 -7.23
N VAL A 188 2.03 -3.57 -6.52
CA VAL A 188 1.89 -2.10 -6.46
C VAL A 188 2.13 -1.47 -7.83
N LEU A 189 3.10 -1.98 -8.61
CA LEU A 189 3.34 -1.52 -9.98
C LEU A 189 2.09 -1.72 -10.86
N SER A 190 1.39 -2.85 -10.72
CA SER A 190 0.12 -3.08 -11.43
C SER A 190 -0.93 -2.02 -11.08
N LEU A 191 -1.13 -1.72 -9.79
CA LEU A 191 -2.05 -0.65 -9.35
C LEU A 191 -1.62 0.73 -9.85
N LEU A 192 -0.31 1.01 -9.84
CA LEU A 192 0.24 2.27 -10.30
C LEU A 192 -0.01 2.48 -11.80
N VAL A 193 0.28 1.48 -12.62
CA VAL A 193 0.03 1.52 -14.07
C VAL A 193 -1.47 1.68 -14.35
N ASN A 194 -2.31 0.95 -13.64
CA ASN A 194 -3.76 1.06 -13.74
C ASN A 194 -4.25 2.49 -13.42
N SER A 195 -3.76 3.07 -12.33
CA SER A 195 -4.09 4.45 -11.92
C SER A 195 -3.55 5.49 -12.91
N LEU A 196 -2.32 5.32 -13.42
CA LEU A 196 -1.76 6.24 -14.42
C LEU A 196 -2.55 6.23 -15.74
N ILE A 197 -3.01 5.06 -16.20
CA ILE A 197 -3.84 4.97 -17.40
C ILE A 197 -5.23 5.56 -17.15
N THR A 198 -5.81 5.32 -15.96
CA THR A 198 -7.09 5.91 -15.53
C THR A 198 -7.02 7.43 -15.53
N MET A 199 -5.91 8.00 -15.04
CA MET A 199 -5.67 9.45 -15.10
C MET A 199 -5.74 9.99 -16.52
N GLY A 200 -5.33 9.21 -17.53
CA GLY A 200 -5.45 9.60 -18.94
C GLY A 200 -6.88 9.86 -19.41
N GLY A 201 -7.90 9.43 -18.65
CA GLY A 201 -9.31 9.74 -18.88
C GLY A 201 -9.71 11.18 -18.56
N ARG A 202 -8.89 11.93 -17.81
CA ARG A 202 -9.19 13.32 -17.36
C ARG A 202 -9.25 14.36 -18.48
N GLY A 203 -8.81 14.01 -19.70
CA GLY A 203 -8.63 14.98 -20.79
C GLY A 203 -7.69 16.12 -20.39
N GLU A 204 -8.12 17.36 -20.62
CA GLU A 204 -7.36 18.58 -20.31
C GLU A 204 -7.54 19.07 -18.86
N SER A 205 -8.38 18.43 -18.05
CA SER A 205 -8.61 18.85 -16.66
C SER A 205 -7.36 18.63 -15.81
N PRO A 206 -7.00 19.57 -14.90
CA PRO A 206 -5.84 19.42 -14.03
C PRO A 206 -5.99 18.19 -13.14
N ILE A 207 -4.85 17.58 -12.76
CA ILE A 207 -4.83 16.43 -11.86
C ILE A 207 -5.36 16.87 -10.49
N SER A 208 -6.40 16.20 -10.02
CA SER A 208 -7.02 16.47 -8.73
C SER A 208 -6.08 16.10 -7.57
N VAL A 209 -6.24 16.79 -6.44
CA VAL A 209 -5.44 16.53 -5.23
C VAL A 209 -5.53 15.07 -4.75
N PRO A 210 -6.72 14.44 -4.68
CA PRO A 210 -6.82 13.02 -4.33
C PRO A 210 -6.02 12.10 -5.26
N SER A 211 -6.02 12.40 -6.57
CA SER A 211 -5.27 11.62 -7.57
C SER A 211 -3.76 11.77 -7.40
N TRP A 212 -3.28 12.97 -7.07
CA TRP A 212 -1.88 13.19 -6.74
C TRP A 212 -1.44 12.33 -5.57
N PHE A 213 -2.19 12.37 -4.47
CA PHE A 213 -1.86 11.60 -3.26
C PHE A 213 -1.87 10.10 -3.51
N LEU A 214 -2.88 9.55 -4.20
CA LEU A 214 -2.91 8.13 -4.56
C LEU A 214 -1.65 7.72 -5.33
N ILE A 215 -1.32 8.46 -6.39
CA ILE A 215 -0.29 8.02 -7.34
C ILE A 215 1.10 8.23 -6.75
N LEU A 216 1.32 9.31 -6.00
CA LEU A 216 2.55 9.51 -5.24
C LEU A 216 2.70 8.46 -4.13
N ALA A 217 1.62 8.06 -3.47
CA ALA A 217 1.66 6.95 -2.49
C ALA A 217 2.06 5.63 -3.16
N LEU A 218 1.44 5.27 -4.29
CA LEU A 218 1.77 4.05 -5.03
C LEU A 218 3.21 4.07 -5.56
N PHE A 219 3.67 5.20 -6.10
CA PHE A 219 5.05 5.34 -6.57
C PHE A 219 6.07 5.27 -5.43
N THR A 220 5.77 5.92 -4.30
CA THR A 220 6.59 5.88 -3.09
C THR A 220 6.66 4.46 -2.54
N LEU A 221 5.52 3.77 -2.45
CA LEU A 221 5.47 2.38 -1.99
C LEU A 221 6.25 1.46 -2.92
N LEU A 222 6.13 1.64 -4.24
CA LEU A 222 6.93 0.90 -5.22
C LEU A 222 8.42 1.09 -4.96
N PHE A 223 8.88 2.34 -4.87
CA PHE A 223 10.28 2.64 -4.62
C PHE A 223 10.75 2.03 -3.28
N SER A 224 9.95 2.15 -2.23
CA SER A 224 10.23 1.55 -0.92
C SER A 224 10.45 0.04 -1.01
N ARG A 225 9.59 -0.70 -1.73
CA ARG A 225 9.73 -2.16 -1.87
C ARG A 225 11.03 -2.56 -2.56
N PHE A 226 11.39 -1.87 -3.65
CA PHE A 226 12.64 -2.13 -4.36
C PHE A 226 13.88 -1.69 -3.57
N ALA A 227 13.83 -0.50 -2.95
CA ALA A 227 14.92 0.01 -2.11
C ALA A 227 15.14 -0.87 -0.88
N GLY A 228 14.08 -1.34 -0.24
CA GLY A 228 14.14 -2.29 0.87
C GLY A 228 14.77 -3.61 0.48
N ALA A 229 14.35 -4.21 -0.64
CA ALA A 229 14.92 -5.47 -1.13
C ALA A 229 16.41 -5.33 -1.51
N LEU A 230 16.78 -4.27 -2.24
CA LEU A 230 18.19 -4.00 -2.57
C LEU A 230 18.99 -3.67 -1.31
N GLY A 231 18.42 -2.91 -0.38
CA GLY A 231 19.08 -2.54 0.86
C GLY A 231 19.35 -3.75 1.75
N GLN A 232 18.39 -4.68 1.86
CA GLN A 232 18.57 -5.92 2.60
C GLN A 232 19.59 -6.85 1.95
N THR A 233 19.57 -6.98 0.63
CA THR A 233 20.48 -7.89 -0.09
C THR A 233 21.92 -7.37 -0.18
N LEU A 234 22.11 -6.06 -0.19
CA LEU A 234 23.43 -5.40 -0.30
C LEU A 234 23.94 -4.84 1.04
N ASP A 235 23.23 -5.12 2.14
CA ASP A 235 23.53 -4.65 3.50
C ASP A 235 23.65 -3.11 3.61
N TRP A 236 22.69 -2.41 3.00
CA TRP A 236 22.59 -0.95 3.05
C TRP A 236 21.55 -0.53 4.09
N THR A 237 21.93 -0.56 5.36
CA THR A 237 21.08 -0.19 6.50
C THR A 237 20.38 1.16 6.33
N GLY A 238 21.10 2.19 5.85
CA GLY A 238 20.52 3.50 5.58
C GLY A 238 19.44 3.50 4.49
N THR A 239 19.56 2.63 3.48
CA THR A 239 18.55 2.47 2.42
C THR A 239 17.32 1.73 2.95
N VAL A 240 17.52 0.68 3.76
CA VAL A 240 16.42 -0.06 4.41
C VAL A 240 15.63 0.86 5.34
N TRP A 241 16.32 1.68 6.13
CA TRP A 241 15.68 2.65 7.02
C TRP A 241 14.84 3.67 6.26
N VAL A 242 15.38 4.28 5.18
CA VAL A 242 14.59 5.21 4.35
C VAL A 242 13.38 4.51 3.72
N ALA A 243 13.56 3.28 3.22
CA ALA A 243 12.48 2.50 2.64
C ALA A 243 11.36 2.21 3.67
N ASP A 244 11.71 1.97 4.93
CA ASP A 244 10.75 1.76 6.01
C ASP A 244 9.93 3.03 6.28
N ILE A 245 10.60 4.19 6.49
CA ILE A 245 9.94 5.50 6.69
C ILE A 245 8.93 5.80 5.56
N MET A 246 9.28 5.47 4.32
CA MET A 246 8.39 5.64 3.18
C MET A 246 7.13 4.77 3.30
N ALA A 247 7.29 3.48 3.63
CA ALA A 247 6.18 2.53 3.71
C ALA A 247 5.28 2.74 4.93
N SER A 248 5.86 2.98 6.10
CA SER A 248 5.13 3.12 7.38
C SER A 248 4.63 4.54 7.61
N GLY A 249 5.34 5.56 7.10
CA GLY A 249 4.99 6.97 7.30
C GLY A 249 4.27 7.58 6.11
N TRP A 250 4.98 7.76 4.99
CA TRP A 250 4.50 8.59 3.88
C TRP A 250 3.30 8.00 3.15
N VAL A 251 3.34 6.69 2.85
CA VAL A 251 2.30 5.99 2.09
C VAL A 251 0.94 6.05 2.79
N PRO A 252 0.78 5.62 4.05
CA PRO A 252 -0.53 5.65 4.70
C PRO A 252 -1.05 7.09 4.86
N LEU A 253 -0.19 8.05 5.22
CA LEU A 253 -0.58 9.46 5.32
C LEU A 253 -1.05 10.03 3.98
N ALA A 254 -0.33 9.72 2.89
CA ALA A 254 -0.73 10.15 1.55
C ALA A 254 -2.10 9.58 1.19
N LEU A 255 -2.35 8.30 1.44
CA LEU A 255 -3.65 7.69 1.17
C LEU A 255 -4.77 8.27 2.05
N MET A 256 -4.49 8.55 3.34
CA MET A 256 -5.43 9.25 4.24
C MET A 256 -5.79 10.63 3.69
N PHE A 257 -4.81 11.42 3.22
CA PHE A 257 -5.09 12.70 2.59
C PHE A 257 -5.86 12.53 1.27
N GLY A 258 -5.51 11.53 0.46
CA GLY A 258 -6.22 11.23 -0.78
C GLY A 258 -7.72 11.01 -0.54
N VAL A 259 -8.06 10.13 0.41
CA VAL A 259 -9.45 9.88 0.82
C VAL A 259 -10.06 11.12 1.47
N GLY A 260 -9.37 11.75 2.43
CA GLY A 260 -9.88 12.86 3.22
C GLY A 260 -10.25 14.07 2.35
N TYR A 261 -9.37 14.48 1.43
CA TYR A 261 -9.66 15.60 0.52
C TYR A 261 -10.84 15.32 -0.40
N HIS A 262 -11.07 14.06 -0.79
CA HIS A 262 -12.24 13.69 -1.58
C HIS A 262 -13.52 13.67 -0.75
N VAL A 263 -13.52 12.96 0.39
CA VAL A 263 -14.71 12.79 1.23
C VAL A 263 -15.16 14.11 1.85
N LEU A 264 -14.23 14.91 2.38
CA LEU A 264 -14.58 16.19 3.03
C LEU A 264 -15.22 17.16 2.04
N SER A 265 -14.64 17.31 0.84
CA SER A 265 -15.22 18.19 -0.19
C SER A 265 -16.57 17.67 -0.70
N HIS A 266 -16.71 16.35 -0.82
CA HIS A 266 -17.96 15.73 -1.28
C HIS A 266 -19.10 15.88 -0.27
N VAL A 267 -18.83 15.62 1.02
CA VAL A 267 -19.85 15.66 2.08
C VAL A 267 -20.25 17.10 2.43
N THR A 268 -19.29 18.02 2.46
CA THR A 268 -19.58 19.43 2.82
C THR A 268 -20.16 20.22 1.65
N GLY A 269 -19.98 19.76 0.41
CA GLY A 269 -20.32 20.52 -0.80
C GLY A 269 -19.49 21.79 -0.97
N GLN A 270 -18.44 21.97 -0.17
CA GLN A 270 -17.58 23.16 -0.16
C GLN A 270 -16.21 22.83 -0.78
N PRO A 271 -15.60 23.78 -1.50
CA PRO A 271 -14.23 23.62 -1.97
C PRO A 271 -13.25 23.59 -0.79
N ILE A 272 -12.10 22.95 -1.01
CA ILE A 272 -11.02 22.92 -0.02
C ILE A 272 -10.53 24.35 0.24
N TRP A 273 -10.45 24.74 1.51
CA TRP A 273 -10.24 26.12 1.95
C TRP A 273 -8.98 26.80 1.38
N SER A 274 -7.85 26.08 1.24
CA SER A 274 -6.60 26.66 0.75
C SER A 274 -5.85 25.77 -0.24
N GLY A 275 -5.76 26.23 -1.49
CA GLY A 275 -5.00 25.57 -2.54
C GLY A 275 -3.48 25.64 -2.36
N SER A 276 -2.96 26.71 -1.75
CA SER A 276 -1.52 26.83 -1.43
C SER A 276 -1.12 25.89 -0.31
N LEU A 277 -1.93 25.80 0.75
CA LEU A 277 -1.70 24.86 1.86
C LEU A 277 -1.75 23.41 1.38
N THR A 278 -2.65 23.09 0.45
CA THR A 278 -2.75 21.75 -0.13
C THR A 278 -1.52 21.37 -0.96
N LYS A 279 -0.94 22.32 -1.71
CA LYS A 279 0.33 22.08 -2.43
C LYS A 279 1.50 21.94 -1.46
N ALA A 280 1.53 22.76 -0.41
CA ALA A 280 2.55 22.68 0.63
C ALA A 280 2.48 21.35 1.38
N SER A 281 1.29 20.87 1.76
CA SER A 281 1.13 19.57 2.43
C SER A 281 1.57 18.41 1.54
N MET A 282 1.21 18.45 0.25
CA MET A 282 1.64 17.45 -0.73
C MET A 282 3.17 17.41 -0.89
N PHE A 283 3.84 18.57 -0.89
CA PHE A 283 5.30 18.62 -0.97
C PHE A 283 5.97 18.19 0.34
N LEU A 284 5.54 18.77 1.47
CA LEU A 284 6.16 18.55 2.78
C LEU A 284 6.05 17.10 3.25
N LEU A 285 4.96 16.40 2.91
CA LEU A 285 4.78 15.00 3.28
C LEU A 285 5.93 14.11 2.81
N PHE A 286 6.39 14.27 1.58
CA PHE A 286 7.42 13.39 0.97
C PHE A 286 8.85 13.90 1.18
N ILE A 287 9.07 14.92 2.02
CA ILE A 287 10.41 15.42 2.35
C ILE A 287 10.66 15.50 3.85
N THR A 288 9.67 15.16 4.67
CA THR A 288 9.75 15.18 6.14
C THR A 288 9.79 13.77 6.69
N ILE A 289 10.25 13.60 7.92
CA ILE A 289 10.09 12.35 8.67
C ILE A 289 8.83 12.52 9.51
N PRO A 290 7.71 11.88 9.15
CA PRO A 290 6.51 11.96 9.97
C PRO A 290 6.78 11.29 11.33
N PRO A 291 6.31 11.87 12.44
CA PRO A 291 6.47 11.27 13.77
C PRO A 291 5.54 10.07 13.99
N PHE A 292 4.68 9.73 13.02
CA PHE A 292 3.73 8.63 13.10
C PHE A 292 4.39 7.33 12.63
N PHE A 293 4.13 6.23 13.35
CA PHE A 293 4.60 4.88 13.02
C PHE A 293 6.12 4.67 13.08
N LEU A 294 6.86 5.56 13.77
CA LEU A 294 8.22 5.27 14.19
C LEU A 294 8.17 4.25 15.33
N THR A 295 8.44 2.99 15.04
CA THR A 295 8.77 2.00 16.07
C THR A 295 10.02 2.50 16.80
N GLU A 296 10.06 2.41 18.13
CA GLU A 296 11.29 2.69 18.87
C GLU A 296 12.44 1.90 18.24
N SER A 297 13.55 2.59 17.95
CA SER A 297 14.75 1.95 17.46
C SER A 297 15.26 0.99 18.54
N SER A 298 14.99 -0.30 18.42
CA SER A 298 15.49 -1.36 19.32
C SER A 298 16.98 -1.66 19.05
N HIS A 299 17.78 -0.62 18.89
CA HIS A 299 19.23 -0.69 18.83
C HIS A 299 19.81 0.27 19.86
N ALA A 300 19.87 -0.24 21.10
CA ALA A 300 20.88 0.11 22.09
C ALA A 300 21.60 -1.20 22.48
#